data_AF-A0A6A0H6F8-F1
#
_entry.id   AF-A0A6A0H6F8-F1
#
_cell.length_a   1.000
_cell.length_b   1.000
_cell.length_c   1.000
_cell.angle_alpha   90.00
_cell.angle_beta   90.00
_cell.angle_gamma   90.00
#
_symmetry.space_group_name_H-M   'P 1'
#
loop_
_entity.id
_entity.type
_entity.pdbx_description
1 polymer ?
#
loop_
_entity_poly.entity_id
_entity_poly.type
_entity_poly.pdbx_seq_one_letter_code
_entity_poly.pdbx_strand_id
1 'polypeptide(L)'
;MHIRNIPNEVTEAEIVHLGIPFGEVTNVLVLKGKNQAFLEMADESAAVTMVSYFTGCTPQLRNQAVYVQFSNHKELKTDQTHSNANPSAQAALQAANALVGAPPHNETQGGPNTVLRVIIEHMLYPVTLDVLYQ
;
A
#
# COMPACT_ATOMS: atom_id res chain seq x y z
N MET A 1 -11.10 -3.69 -8.83
CA MET A 1 -10.59 -4.80 -7.98
C MET A 1 -11.46 -4.94 -6.74
N HIS A 2 -11.73 -6.16 -6.30
CA HIS A 2 -12.48 -6.48 -5.09
C HIS A 2 -11.57 -7.19 -4.09
N ILE A 3 -11.49 -6.64 -2.88
CA ILE A 3 -10.65 -7.12 -1.79
C ILE A 3 -11.57 -7.60 -0.66
N ARG A 4 -11.44 -8.87 -0.27
CA ARG A 4 -12.27 -9.54 0.73
C ARG A 4 -11.48 -9.85 1.99
N ASN A 5 -12.21 -10.05 3.09
CA ASN A 5 -11.67 -10.43 4.39
C ASN A 5 -10.73 -9.36 4.97
N ILE A 6 -11.07 -8.08 4.77
CA ILE A 6 -10.28 -6.97 5.32
C ILE A 6 -10.60 -6.73 6.80
N PRO A 7 -9.59 -6.44 7.65
CA PRO A 7 -9.79 -6.07 9.04
C PRO A 7 -10.70 -4.85 9.19
N ASN A 8 -11.45 -4.75 10.29
CA ASN A 8 -12.30 -3.59 10.57
C ASN A 8 -11.47 -2.30 10.81
N GLU A 9 -10.27 -2.44 11.37
CA GLU A 9 -9.37 -1.31 11.63
C GLU A 9 -8.56 -0.88 10.40
N VAL A 10 -8.73 -1.55 9.25
CA VAL A 10 -7.98 -1.19 8.05
C VAL A 10 -8.33 0.23 7.60
N THR A 11 -7.31 0.97 7.18
CA THR A 11 -7.46 2.31 6.62
C THR A 11 -7.50 2.27 5.10
N GLU A 12 -8.12 3.27 4.48
CA GLU A 12 -8.09 3.45 3.03
C GLU A 12 -6.66 3.54 2.50
N ALA A 13 -5.75 4.15 3.29
CA ALA A 13 -4.33 4.24 2.95
C ALA A 13 -3.65 2.88 2.81
N GLU A 14 -3.93 1.92 3.70
CA GLU A 14 -3.40 0.56 3.61
C GLU A 14 -3.93 -0.18 2.38
N ILE A 15 -5.20 0.03 2.04
CA ILE A 15 -5.82 -0.55 0.84
C ILE A 15 -5.21 0.04 -0.43
N VAL A 16 -4.98 1.36 -0.47
CA VAL A 16 -4.33 2.02 -1.61
C VAL A 16 -2.88 1.56 -1.74
N HIS A 17 -2.13 1.45 -0.64
CA HIS A 17 -0.75 0.94 -0.65
C HIS A 17 -0.62 -0.46 -1.24
N LEU A 18 -1.65 -1.30 -1.13
CA LEU A 18 -1.65 -2.62 -1.76
C LEU A 18 -1.62 -2.53 -3.30
N GLY A 19 -2.18 -1.47 -3.88
CA GLY A 19 -2.24 -1.24 -5.33
C GLY A 19 -1.02 -0.53 -5.92
N ILE A 20 -0.34 0.31 -5.13
CA ILE A 20 0.80 1.13 -5.59
C ILE A 20 1.86 0.33 -6.38
N PRO A 21 2.28 -0.88 -5.97
CA PRO A 21 3.30 -1.65 -6.71
C PRO A 21 2.89 -2.04 -8.13
N PHE A 22 1.60 -2.01 -8.45
CA PHE A 22 1.06 -2.45 -9.73
C PHE A 22 0.72 -1.28 -10.67
N GLY A 23 0.49 -0.09 -10.13
CA GLY A 23 0.19 1.12 -10.91
C GLY A 23 -0.54 2.19 -10.11
N GLU A 24 -0.98 3.23 -10.83
CA GLU A 24 -1.76 4.33 -10.23
C GLU A 24 -3.14 3.83 -9.78
N VAL A 25 -3.52 4.22 -8.57
CA VAL A 25 -4.84 3.98 -8.00
C VAL A 25 -5.67 5.24 -8.16
N THR A 26 -6.80 5.15 -8.87
CA THR A 26 -7.67 6.30 -9.15
C THR A 26 -8.76 6.46 -8.10
N ASN A 27 -9.30 5.35 -7.59
CA ASN A 27 -10.39 5.35 -6.62
C ASN A 27 -10.26 4.22 -5.60
N VAL A 28 -10.76 4.45 -4.39
CA VAL A 28 -10.86 3.46 -3.34
C VAL A 28 -12.21 3.58 -2.60
N LEU A 29 -12.80 2.45 -2.26
CA LEU A 29 -14.01 2.38 -1.43
C LEU A 29 -13.83 1.27 -0.40
N VAL A 30 -13.95 1.61 0.88
CA VAL A 30 -13.85 0.64 1.99
C VAL A 30 -15.20 0.49 2.67
N LEU A 31 -15.73 -0.72 2.70
CA LEU A 31 -16.98 -1.09 3.36
C LEU A 31 -16.66 -1.76 4.70
N LYS A 32 -16.35 -0.97 5.73
CA LYS A 32 -15.95 -1.47 7.06
C LYS A 32 -16.96 -2.48 7.63
N GLY A 33 -18.26 -2.20 7.54
CA GLY A 33 -19.32 -3.10 8.02
C GLY A 33 -19.49 -4.41 7.23
N LYS A 34 -18.80 -4.59 6.10
CA LYS A 34 -18.86 -5.79 5.26
C LYS A 34 -17.51 -6.49 5.13
N ASN A 35 -16.45 -5.98 5.77
CA ASN A 35 -15.08 -6.47 5.62
C ASN A 35 -14.69 -6.62 4.13
N GLN A 36 -15.04 -5.62 3.32
CA GLN A 36 -14.79 -5.58 1.88
C GLN A 36 -14.24 -4.21 1.46
N ALA A 37 -13.35 -4.20 0.48
CA ALA A 37 -12.91 -2.99 -0.19
C ALA A 37 -12.93 -3.16 -1.70
N PHE A 38 -13.04 -2.03 -2.39
CA PHE A 38 -12.90 -1.92 -3.82
C PHE A 38 -11.79 -0.94 -4.13
N LEU A 39 -10.95 -1.32 -5.08
CA LEU A 39 -9.80 -0.54 -5.54
C LEU A 39 -9.88 -0.42 -7.05
N GLU A 40 -9.77 0.78 -7.58
CA GLU A 40 -9.75 1.07 -9.01
C GLU A 40 -8.35 1.50 -9.43
N MET A 41 -7.85 0.85 -10.47
CA MET A 41 -6.55 1.17 -11.07
C MET A 41 -6.77 2.08 -12.28
N ALA A 42 -5.82 2.96 -12.58
CA ALA A 42 -5.85 3.79 -13.78
C ALA A 42 -5.83 2.92 -15.06
N ASP A 43 -5.02 1.86 -15.05
CA ASP A 43 -4.84 0.94 -16.17
C ASP A 43 -5.40 -0.45 -15.89
N GLU A 44 -6.09 -1.02 -16.88
CA GLU A 44 -6.60 -2.40 -16.82
C GLU A 44 -5.45 -3.42 -16.70
N SER A 45 -4.32 -3.16 -17.36
CA SER A 45 -3.12 -4.01 -17.29
C SER A 45 -2.57 -4.10 -15.85
N ALA A 46 -2.57 -2.99 -15.11
CA ALA A 46 -2.17 -2.96 -13.70
C ALA A 46 -3.10 -3.83 -12.85
N ALA A 47 -4.41 -3.74 -13.08
CA ALA A 47 -5.40 -4.57 -12.39
C ALA A 47 -5.22 -6.07 -12.68
N VAL A 48 -4.98 -6.46 -13.93
CA VAL A 48 -4.72 -7.86 -14.31
C VAL A 48 -3.46 -8.39 -13.61
N THR A 49 -2.39 -7.59 -13.61
CA THR A 49 -1.12 -7.94 -12.97
C THR A 49 -1.29 -8.13 -11.46
N MET A 50 -2.02 -7.22 -10.81
CA MET A 50 -2.33 -7.29 -9.38
C MET A 50 -3.05 -8.58 -9.00
N VAL A 51 -4.16 -8.93 -9.68
CA VAL A 51 -4.90 -10.17 -9.39
C VAL A 51 -4.05 -11.40 -9.64
N SER A 52 -3.29 -11.41 -10.73
CA SER A 52 -2.43 -12.53 -11.10
C SER A 52 -1.36 -12.76 -10.03
N TYR A 53 -0.73 -11.69 -9.54
CA TYR A 53 0.25 -11.76 -8.46
C TYR A 53 -0.36 -12.33 -7.17
N PHE A 54 -1.52 -11.82 -6.75
CA PHE A 54 -2.17 -12.27 -5.51
C PHE A 54 -2.86 -13.63 -5.60
N THR A 55 -2.96 -14.21 -6.81
CA THR A 55 -3.39 -15.60 -6.99
C THR A 55 -2.31 -16.57 -6.50
N GLY A 56 -1.02 -16.23 -6.64
CA GLY A 56 0.10 -17.05 -6.19
C GLY A 56 0.58 -16.73 -4.76
N CYS A 57 0.30 -15.54 -4.26
CA CYS A 57 0.73 -15.08 -2.94
C CYS A 57 -0.41 -14.35 -2.22
N THR A 58 -0.87 -14.86 -1.08
CA THR A 58 -1.97 -14.21 -0.34
C THR A 58 -1.44 -13.01 0.47
N PRO A 59 -1.90 -11.78 0.19
CA PRO A 59 -1.48 -10.61 0.96
C PRO A 59 -2.02 -10.65 2.39
N GLN A 60 -1.31 -10.02 3.32
CA GLN A 60 -1.73 -9.87 4.70
C GLN A 60 -1.83 -8.40 5.08
N LEU A 61 -2.95 -8.00 5.67
CA LEU A 61 -3.14 -6.70 6.30
C LEU A 61 -3.29 -6.92 7.80
N ARG A 62 -2.41 -6.34 8.61
CA ARG A 62 -2.42 -6.46 10.08
C ARG A 62 -2.49 -7.92 10.57
N ASN A 63 -1.68 -8.79 9.96
CA ASN A 63 -1.66 -10.25 10.21
C ASN A 63 -2.94 -11.01 9.81
N GLN A 64 -3.87 -10.40 9.07
CA GLN A 64 -5.03 -11.06 8.50
C GLN A 64 -4.85 -11.25 7.00
N ALA A 65 -5.02 -12.49 6.52
CA ALA A 65 -4.98 -12.81 5.10
C ALA A 65 -6.16 -12.15 4.36
N VAL A 66 -5.88 -11.44 3.28
CA VAL A 66 -6.91 -10.79 2.45
C VAL A 66 -6.90 -11.37 1.03
N TYR A 67 -8.04 -11.34 0.37
CA TYR A 67 -8.19 -11.97 -0.95
C TYR A 67 -8.51 -10.93 -2.00
N VAL A 68 -7.74 -10.91 -3.09
CA VAL A 68 -7.91 -9.96 -4.19
C VAL A 68 -8.47 -10.68 -5.42
N GLN A 69 -9.54 -10.15 -5.99
CA GLN A 69 -10.20 -10.69 -7.19
C GLN A 69 -10.70 -9.55 -8.09
N PHE A 70 -11.10 -9.87 -9.32
CA PHE A 70 -11.83 -8.93 -10.15
C PHE A 70 -13.16 -8.54 -9.50
N SER A 71 -13.51 -7.26 -9.63
CA SER A 71 -14.85 -6.78 -9.28
C SER A 71 -15.83 -7.18 -10.39
N ASN A 72 -17.09 -7.41 -10.02
CA ASN A 72 -18.17 -7.62 -11.00
C ASN A 72 -18.59 -6.32 -11.70
N HIS A 73 -18.08 -5.18 -11.25
CA HIS A 73 -18.32 -3.86 -11.82
C HIS A 73 -17.04 -3.37 -12.49
N LYS A 74 -17.20 -2.83 -13.71
CA LYS A 74 -16.09 -2.26 -14.50
C LYS A 74 -15.56 -0.95 -13.89
N GLU A 75 -16.44 -0.20 -13.26
CA GLU A 75 -16.13 1.08 -12.61
C GLU A 75 -16.68 1.04 -11.18
N LEU A 76 -15.97 1.69 -10.25
CA LEU A 76 -16.47 1.92 -8.92
C LEU A 76 -17.67 2.86 -8.99
N LYS A 77 -18.88 2.30 -8.84
CA LYS A 77 -20.08 3.11 -8.62
C LYS A 77 -20.15 3.50 -7.17
N THR A 78 -20.02 4.79 -6.95
CA THR A 78 -19.98 5.37 -5.62
C THR A 78 -21.07 6.40 -5.55
N ASP A 79 -22.08 6.15 -4.73
CA ASP A 79 -23.00 7.22 -4.34
C ASP A 79 -22.13 8.34 -3.75
N GLN A 80 -22.41 9.61 -4.09
CA GLN A 80 -21.54 10.77 -3.77
C GLN A 80 -21.17 10.87 -2.28
N THR A 81 -21.91 10.16 -1.43
CA THR A 81 -21.71 10.02 0.01
C THR A 81 -20.52 9.16 0.45
N HIS A 82 -19.97 8.26 -0.38
CA HIS A 82 -19.08 7.19 0.13
C HIS A 82 -17.65 7.12 -0.39
N SER A 83 -17.28 7.71 -1.53
CA SER A 83 -15.92 7.48 -2.10
C SER A 83 -15.07 8.71 -2.32
N ASN A 84 -15.66 9.82 -2.76
CA ASN A 84 -14.95 11.11 -2.85
C ASN A 84 -15.32 12.08 -1.72
N ALA A 85 -16.33 11.77 -0.92
CA ALA A 85 -16.68 12.56 0.27
C ALA A 85 -15.91 12.14 1.52
N ASN A 86 -15.21 10.99 1.49
CA ASN A 86 -14.46 10.52 2.64
C ASN A 86 -13.04 11.13 2.58
N PRO A 87 -12.70 12.11 3.45
CA PRO A 87 -11.43 12.85 3.37
C PRO A 87 -10.22 11.93 3.53
N SER A 88 -10.37 10.80 4.23
CA SER A 88 -9.32 9.77 4.36
C SER A 88 -8.98 9.11 3.02
N ALA A 89 -9.97 8.81 2.19
CA ALA A 89 -9.78 8.21 0.86
C ALA A 89 -9.05 9.19 -0.08
N GLN A 90 -9.48 10.46 -0.10
CA GLN A 90 -8.82 11.49 -0.90
C GLN A 90 -7.37 11.71 -0.47
N ALA A 91 -7.11 11.80 0.83
CA ALA A 91 -5.75 11.96 1.35
C ALA A 91 -4.85 10.75 0.99
N ALA A 92 -5.39 9.53 1.07
CA ALA A 92 -4.68 8.32 0.68
C ALA A 92 -4.31 8.31 -0.81
N LEU A 93 -5.25 8.68 -1.69
CA LEU A 93 -5.01 8.73 -3.13
C LEU A 93 -4.00 9.82 -3.51
N GLN A 94 -4.08 11.00 -2.88
CA GLN A 94 -3.10 12.07 -3.06
C GLN A 94 -1.69 11.64 -2.64
N ALA A 95 -1.56 10.97 -1.50
CA ALA A 95 -0.29 10.44 -1.02
C ALA A 95 0.27 9.34 -1.95
N ALA A 96 -0.61 8.47 -2.46
CA ALA A 96 -0.22 7.41 -3.39
C ALA A 96 0.27 7.96 -4.73
N ASN A 97 -0.36 9.01 -5.25
CA ASN A 97 0.08 9.62 -6.51
C ASN A 97 1.50 10.22 -6.39
N ALA A 98 1.87 10.73 -5.20
CA ALA A 98 3.24 11.17 -4.93
C ALA A 98 4.27 10.02 -4.93
N LEU A 99 3.83 8.78 -4.73
CA LEU A 99 4.67 7.58 -4.73
C LEU A 99 4.77 6.92 -6.12
N VAL A 100 3.68 6.94 -6.90
CA VAL A 100 3.62 6.32 -8.24
C VAL A 100 4.41 7.13 -9.29
N GLY A 101 4.65 8.42 -9.05
CA GLY A 101 5.54 9.25 -9.88
C GLY A 101 7.04 9.00 -9.72
N ALA A 102 7.45 8.09 -8.82
CA ALA A 102 8.85 7.68 -8.66
C ALA A 102 9.12 6.42 -9.51
N PRO A 103 10.23 6.35 -10.26
CA PRO A 103 10.54 5.20 -11.10
C PRO A 103 10.66 3.92 -10.26
N PRO A 104 10.29 2.74 -10.81
CA PRO A 104 10.21 1.50 -10.06
C PRO A 104 11.61 0.92 -9.94
N HIS A 105 12.37 1.34 -8.95
CA HIS A 105 13.52 0.58 -8.46
C HIS A 105 13.66 0.78 -6.96
N ASN A 106 13.46 -0.34 -6.27
CA ASN A 106 14.18 -0.81 -5.09
C ASN A 106 14.51 0.22 -3.99
N GLU A 107 14.13 -0.18 -2.77
CA GLU A 107 14.71 0.29 -1.51
C GLU A 107 14.11 1.58 -0.95
N THR A 108 13.62 1.41 0.29
CA THR A 108 13.51 2.40 1.35
C THR A 108 14.27 3.70 1.08
N GLN A 109 13.60 4.70 0.51
CA GLN A 109 14.09 6.08 0.51
C GLN A 109 12.91 6.98 0.15
N GLY A 110 12.52 7.92 1.00
CA GLY A 110 13.46 8.97 1.35
C GLY A 110 13.69 9.78 0.09
N GLY A 111 13.00 10.91 -0.04
CA GLY A 111 13.14 11.79 -1.20
C GLY A 111 14.60 12.17 -1.47
N PRO A 112 14.91 12.81 -2.61
CA PRO A 112 16.27 13.01 -3.15
C PRO A 112 17.27 13.81 -2.27
N ASN A 113 16.97 14.04 -0.99
CA ASN A 113 17.84 14.66 0.02
C ASN A 113 17.71 14.03 1.42
N THR A 114 17.35 12.74 1.53
CA THR A 114 17.24 12.12 2.86
C THR A 114 18.55 11.51 3.33
N VAL A 115 19.10 12.06 4.41
CA VAL A 115 20.26 11.52 5.12
C VAL A 115 19.75 10.71 6.30
N LEU A 116 20.15 9.44 6.37
CA LEU A 116 19.83 8.61 7.53
C LEU A 116 20.76 9.00 8.69
N ARG A 117 20.23 9.72 9.67
CA ARG A 117 20.98 10.07 10.87
C ARG A 117 20.81 8.97 11.92
N VAL A 118 21.79 8.06 11.99
CA VAL A 118 21.87 7.05 13.06
C VAL A 118 22.66 7.64 14.23
N ILE A 119 22.05 7.66 15.42
CA ILE A 119 22.72 8.04 16.67
C ILE A 119 22.79 6.79 17.53
N ILE A 120 24.00 6.35 17.87
CA ILE A 120 24.21 5.26 18.81
C ILE A 120 24.52 5.90 20.16
N GLU A 121 23.55 5.89 21.07
CA GLU A 121 23.75 6.30 22.46
C GLU A 121 24.12 5.08 23.30
N HIS A 122 25.06 5.25 24.24
CA HIS A 122 25.50 4.19 25.17
C HIS A 122 26.06 2.92 24.51
N MET A 123 27.07 3.08 23.65
CA MET A 123 27.79 1.95 23.08
C MET A 123 28.56 1.18 24.18
N LEU A 124 28.02 0.05 24.62
CA LEU A 124 28.57 -0.74 25.75
C LEU A 124 29.84 -1.52 25.37
N TYR A 125 30.05 -1.83 24.09
CA TYR A 125 31.22 -2.55 23.58
C TYR A 125 31.63 -2.02 22.21
N PRO A 126 32.47 -0.98 22.14
CA PRO A 126 33.09 -0.56 20.88
C PRO A 126 34.05 -1.63 20.38
N VAL A 127 33.68 -2.31 19.29
CA VAL A 127 34.60 -3.18 18.55
C VAL A 127 35.38 -2.31 17.57
N THR A 128 36.64 -2.04 17.88
CA THR A 128 37.59 -1.44 16.93
C THR A 128 38.34 -2.54 16.19
N LEU A 129 38.87 -2.23 15.01
CA LEU A 129 39.67 -3.19 14.23
C LEU A 129 40.87 -3.71 15.03
N ASP A 130 41.41 -2.92 15.96
CA ASP A 130 42.51 -3.30 16.85
C ASP A 130 42.17 -4.49 17.77
N VAL A 131 40.89 -4.67 18.13
CA VAL A 131 40.42 -5.78 19.00
C VAL A 131 40.25 -7.08 18.23
N LEU A 132 40.04 -7.03 16.91
CA LEU A 132 39.83 -8.23 16.07
C LEU A 132 41.12 -8.93 15.63
N TYR A 133 42.27 -8.26 15.71
CA TYR A 133 43.55 -8.73 15.16
C TYR A 133 44.55 -9.26 16.21
N GLN A 134 44.07 -9.71 17.38
CA GLN A 134 44.93 -10.25 18.44
C GLN A 134 44.88 -11.77 18.55
#